data_AF-A0A3D4ULX5-F1
#
_entry.id   AF-A0A3D4ULX5-F1
#
_cell.length_a   1.000
_cell.length_b   1.000
_cell.length_c   1.000
_cell.angle_alpha   90.00
_cell.angle_beta   90.00
_cell.angle_gamma   90.00
#
_symmetry.space_group_name_H-M   'P 1'
#
loop_
_entity.id
_entity.type
_entity.pdbx_description
1 polymer ?
#
loop_
_entity_poly.entity_id
_entity_poly.type
_entity_poly.pdbx_seq_one_letter_code
_entity_poly.pdbx_strand_id
1 'polypeptide(L)' 'MNEVIHNLTSDEDLFIPMIIFGTGTIIAVVAIVFSAVRKMVISSNVEKSRREIAAYIAEGSMTPDDGERLLNAGPGRRNS' A
#
# COMPACT_ATOMS: atom_id res chain seq x y z
N MET A 1 13.82 -11.42 -36.72
CA MET A 1 13.39 -10.65 -35.52
C MET A 1 13.43 -9.15 -35.77
N ASN A 2 14.53 -8.59 -36.30
CA ASN A 2 14.64 -7.15 -36.53
C ASN A 2 13.62 -6.59 -37.54
N GLU A 3 13.32 -7.32 -38.61
CA GLU A 3 12.27 -6.93 -39.58
C GLU A 3 10.87 -6.95 -38.97
N VAL A 4 10.60 -7.90 -38.07
CA VAL A 4 9.31 -8.00 -37.38
C VAL A 4 9.11 -6.80 -36.45
N ILE A 5 10.13 -6.44 -35.67
CA ILE A 5 10.10 -5.27 -34.78
C ILE A 5 9.93 -3.98 -35.60
N HIS A 6 10.64 -3.86 -36.73
CA HIS A 6 10.52 -2.71 -37.61
C HIS A 6 9.09 -2.56 -38.16
N ASN A 7 8.47 -3.65 -38.60
CA ASN A 7 7.08 -3.63 -39.10
C ASN A 7 6.07 -3.30 -38.00
N LEU A 8 6.25 -3.79 -36.77
CA LEU A 8 5.41 -3.47 -35.62
C LEU A 8 5.55 -2.02 -35.13
N THR A 9 6.70 -1.39 -35.38
CA THR A 9 6.96 0.00 -34.95
C THR A 9 6.57 1.01 -36.03
N SER A 10 6.49 0.57 -37.30
CA SER A 10 6.13 1.42 -38.44
C SER A 10 4.61 1.66 -38.55
N ASP A 11 3.80 0.83 -37.89
CA ASP A 11 2.35 0.98 -37.81
C ASP A 11 1.97 1.79 -36.56
N GLU A 12 1.91 3.11 -36.72
CA GLU A 12 1.61 4.05 -35.62
C GLU A 12 0.24 3.81 -34.98
N ASP A 13 -0.73 3.33 -35.76
CA ASP A 13 -2.11 3.05 -35.32
C ASP A 13 -2.17 1.87 -34.35
N LEU A 14 -1.24 0.92 -34.46
CA LEU A 14 -1.11 -0.22 -33.55
C LEU A 14 -0.10 0.05 -32.41
N PHE A 15 0.98 0.75 -32.71
CA PHE A 15 2.10 0.93 -31.78
C PHE A 15 1.76 1.83 -30.59
N ILE A 16 1.08 2.97 -30.83
CA ILE A 16 0.76 3.95 -29.78
C ILE A 16 -0.19 3.37 -28.72
N PRO A 17 -1.33 2.74 -29.07
CA PRO A 17 -2.20 2.12 -28.09
C PRO A 17 -1.50 1.00 -27.31
N MET A 18 -0.68 0.19 -27.98
CA MET A 18 0.04 -0.92 -27.35
C MET A 18 0.96 -0.41 -26.22
N ILE A 19 1.69 0.69 -26.44
CA ILE A 19 2.54 1.27 -25.39
C ILE A 19 1.71 1.82 -24.24
N ILE A 20 0.64 2.58 -24.52
CA ILE A 20 -0.20 3.18 -23.48
C ILE A 20 -0.83 2.11 -22.59
N PHE A 21 -1.46 1.10 -23.20
CA PHE A 21 -2.09 0.02 -22.45
C PHE A 21 -1.05 -0.89 -21.79
N GLY A 22 0.06 -1.21 -22.46
CA GLY A 22 1.12 -2.05 -21.91
C GLY A 22 1.76 -1.42 -20.67
N THR A 23 2.25 -0.19 -20.80
CA THR A 23 2.90 0.52 -19.70
C THR A 23 1.92 0.92 -18.60
N GLY A 24 0.71 1.38 -18.96
CA GLY A 24 -0.34 1.73 -18.02
C GLY A 24 -0.78 0.55 -17.15
N THR A 25 -0.90 -0.63 -17.75
CA THR A 25 -1.27 -1.86 -17.02
C THR A 25 -0.21 -2.23 -16.01
N ILE A 26 1.07 -2.16 -16.37
CA ILE A 26 2.18 -2.48 -15.44
C ILE A 26 2.16 -1.53 -14.25
N ILE A 27 2.04 -0.22 -14.50
CA ILE A 27 1.97 0.79 -13.43
C ILE A 27 0.77 0.54 -12.51
N ALA A 28 -0.39 0.25 -13.09
CA ALA A 28 -1.61 -0.04 -12.34
C ALA A 28 -1.47 -1.26 -11.43
N VAL A 29 -0.92 -2.36 -11.96
CA VAL A 29 -0.68 -3.59 -11.19
C VAL A 29 0.27 -3.31 -10.02
N VAL A 30 1.38 -2.61 -10.27
CA VAL A 30 2.33 -2.22 -9.22
C VAL A 30 1.62 -1.39 -8.14
N ALA A 31 0.88 -0.34 -8.53
CA ALA A 31 0.18 0.51 -7.58
C ALA A 31 -0.85 -0.26 -6.72
N ILE A 32 -1.59 -1.20 -7.32
CA ILE A 32 -2.56 -2.04 -6.61
C ILE A 32 -1.85 -2.93 -5.59
N VAL A 33 -0.77 -3.61 -5.99
CA VAL A 33 -0.01 -4.49 -5.10
C VAL A 33 0.56 -3.71 -3.92
N PHE A 34 1.22 -2.58 -4.17
CA PHE A 34 1.78 -1.75 -3.10
C PHE A 34 0.70 -1.18 -2.18
N SER A 35 -0.48 -0.82 -2.71
CA SER A 35 -1.63 -0.39 -1.91
C SER A 35 -2.13 -1.52 -1.00
N ALA A 36 -2.23 -2.74 -1.51
CA ALA A 36 -2.63 -3.91 -0.73
C ALA A 36 -1.62 -4.22 0.39
N VAL A 37 -0.32 -4.23 0.07
CA VAL A 37 0.76 -4.43 1.05
C VAL A 37 0.71 -3.36 2.13
N ARG A 38 0.57 -2.09 1.77
CA ARG A 38 0.47 -0.98 2.72
C ARG A 38 -0.69 -1.20 3.69
N LYS A 39 -1.87 -1.58 3.19
CA LYS A 39 -3.04 -1.86 4.04
C LYS A 39 -2.78 -3.00 5.02
N MET A 40 -2.15 -4.09 4.55
CA MET A 40 -1.79 -5.25 5.37
C MET A 40 -0.81 -4.88 6.49
N VAL A 41 0.21 -4.08 6.19
CA VAL A 41 1.19 -3.61 7.19
C VAL A 41 0.51 -2.74 8.24
N ILE A 42 -0.34 -1.80 7.83
CA ILE A 42 -1.06 -0.93 8.76
C ILE A 42 -1.97 -1.76 9.67
N SER A 43 -2.76 -2.70 9.13
CA SER A 43 -3.65 -3.53 9.95
C SER A 43 -2.88 -4.39 10.95
N SER A 44 -1.75 -4.97 10.53
CA SER A 44 -0.89 -5.77 11.39
C SER A 44 -0.30 -4.92 12.53
N ASN A 45 0.19 -3.71 12.22
CA ASN A 45 0.75 -2.81 13.22
C ASN A 45 -0.29 -2.31 14.23
N VAL A 46 -1.53 -2.07 13.80
CA VAL A 46 -2.63 -1.69 14.70
C VAL A 46 -2.92 -2.83 15.69
N GLU A 47 -3.02 -4.06 15.21
CA GLU A 47 -3.28 -5.22 16.07
C GLU A 47 -2.12 -5.47 17.05
N LYS A 48 -0.88 -5.35 16.56
CA LYS A 48 0.31 -5.44 17.40
C LYS A 48 0.32 -4.36 18.50
N SER A 49 0.04 -3.11 18.14
CA SER A 49 -0.02 -2.00 19.10
C SER A 49 -1.12 -2.21 20.14
N ARG A 50 -2.30 -2.72 19.76
CA ARG A 50 -3.38 -3.09 20.70
C ARG A 50 -2.93 -4.15 21.69
N ARG A 51 -2.21 -5.17 21.21
CA ARG A 51 -1.67 -6.24 22.06
C ARG A 51 -0.59 -5.72 23.02
N GLU A 52 0.28 -4.82 22.55
CA GLU A 52 1.30 -4.18 23.39
C GLU A 52 0.67 -3.32 24.49
N ILE A 53 -0.36 -2.51 24.16
CA ILE A 53 -1.11 -1.74 25.14
C ILE A 53 -1.73 -2.66 26.22
N ALA A 54 -2.34 -3.76 25.80
CA ALA A 54 -2.90 -4.73 26.75
C ALA A 54 -1.83 -5.36 27.66
N ALA A 55 -0.65 -5.66 27.12
CA ALA A 55 0.48 -6.17 27.90
C ALA A 55 0.97 -5.13 28.92
N TYR A 56 1.14 -3.86 28.52
CA TYR A 56 1.56 -2.79 29.43
C TYR A 56 0.56 -2.52 30.56
N ILE A 57 -0.74 -2.64 30.28
CA ILE A 57 -1.78 -2.56 31.31
C ILE A 57 -1.69 -3.76 32.26
N ALA A 58 -1.51 -4.97 31.74
CA ALA A 58 -1.40 -6.19 32.55
C ALA A 58 -0.13 -6.19 33.43
N GLU A 59 0.97 -5.62 32.93
CA GLU A 59 2.22 -5.43 33.67
C GLU A 59 2.15 -4.26 34.66
N GLY A 60 1.12 -3.40 34.57
CA GLY A 60 0.95 -2.22 35.42
C GLY A 60 1.86 -1.04 35.05
N SER A 61 2.54 -1.10 33.91
CA SER A 61 3.39 -0.01 33.39
C SER A 61 2.61 1.07 32.64
N MET A 62 1.32 0.83 32.38
CA MET A 62 0.38 1.77 31.77
C MET A 62 -0.98 1.69 32.48
N THR A 63 -1.64 2.82 32.69
CA THR A 63 -3.00 2.82 33.24
C THR A 63 -4.03 2.46 32.16
N PRO A 64 -5.18 1.85 32.51
CA PRO A 64 -6.27 1.62 31.55
C PRO A 64 -6.73 2.90 30.84
N ASP A 65 -6.79 4.03 31.56
CA ASP A 65 -7.20 5.33 31.01
C ASP A 65 -6.21 5.83 29.95
N ASP A 66 -4.91 5.65 30.19
CA ASP A 66 -3.88 5.99 29.20
C ASP A 66 -3.95 5.07 27.97
N GLY A 67 -4.22 3.78 28.19
CA GLY A 67 -4.46 2.82 27.12
C GLY A 67 -5.67 3.18 26.25
N GLU A 68 -6.79 3.60 26.87
CA GLU A 68 -7.98 4.08 26.18
C GLU A 68 -7.65 5.30 25.30
N ARG A 69 -6.88 6.26 25.83
CA ARG A 69 -6.43 7.45 25.07
C ARG A 69 -5.57 7.07 23.86
N LEU A 70 -4.64 6.12 24.01
CA LEU A 70 -3.81 5.65 22.91
C LEU A 70 -4.62 4.94 21.81
N LEU A 71 -5.59 4.11 22.20
CA LEU A 71 -6.48 3.43 21.26
C LEU A 71 -7.36 4.43 20.48
N ASN A 72 -7.78 5.51 21.14
CA ASN A 72 -8.62 6.55 20.56
C ASN A 72 -7.85 7.60 19.75
N ALA A 73 -6.53 7.73 19.94
CA ALA A 73 -5.71 8.69 19.19
C ALA A 73 -5.68 8.43 17.68
N GLY A 74 -5.92 7.18 17.26
CA GLY A 74 -5.97 6.76 15.86
C GLY A 74 -4.63 6.91 15.12
N PRO A 75 -4.51 6.39 13.89
CA PRO A 75 -3.35 6.67 13.05
C PRO A 75 -3.34 8.18 12.77
N GLY A 76 -2.36 8.89 13.31
CA GLY A 76 -2.32 10.35 13.35
C GLY A 76 -2.77 11.00 12.04
N ARG A 77 -3.65 11.99 12.14
CA ARG A 77 -3.97 12.93 11.05
C ARG A 77 -2.67 13.61 10.58
N ARG A 78 -1.93 12.96 9.68
CA ARG A 78 -0.99 13.65 8.80
C ARG A 78 -1.81 14.16 7.65
N ASN A 79 -2.12 15.45 7.71
CA ASN A 79 -2.59 16.20 6.56
C ASN A 79 -1.55 16.00 5.44
N SER A 80 -2.06 15.63 4.27
CA SER A 80 -1.36 15.33 3.02
C SER A 80 -0.31 16.36 2.65
#